data_AF-A0A317WW94-F1
#
_entry.id   AF-A0A317WW94-F1
#
_cell.length_a   1.000
_cell.length_b   1.000
_cell.length_c   1.000
_cell.angle_alpha   90.00
_cell.angle_beta   90.00
_cell.angle_gamma   90.00
#
_symmetry.space_group_name_H-M   'P 1'
#
loop_
_entity.id
_entity.type
_entity.pdbx_description
1 polymer ?
#
loop_
_entity_poly.entity_id
_entity_poly.type
_entity_poly.pdbx_seq_one_letter_code
_entity_poly.pdbx_strand_id
1 'polypeptide(L)'
;PSTTSLKTCDQVRAEIRAFIASGAMKPADFQRAIGVSVRSYTEFLNQQGERKGARSATFLAARGFFGVPVPVPVPVPAAVPAAVSAAPATAPPAKRAKKNTAAAAGPNFDVSEIHLDGEETMQVPVFDTCDVVRRKIKAHIRKQGVTQARFLREIARAAIPETGKKLKSKSLADFLSYKGPTTGSGGMTFYAAYVFFEKLRVRDGKPKNDFRLEMEKVWPRGFERETNAANGRMFCGPGEMPIVDRYGRV
;
A
#
# COMPACT_ATOMS: atom_id res chain seq x y z
N PRO A 1 -29.70 -34.75 13.88
CA PRO A 1 -29.67 -33.28 14.01
C PRO A 1 -28.47 -32.85 14.88
N SER A 2 -27.28 -32.82 14.29
CA SER A 2 -26.05 -32.41 14.97
C SER A 2 -25.83 -30.92 14.75
N THR A 3 -26.11 -30.12 15.78
CA THR A 3 -25.87 -28.69 15.86
C THR A 3 -24.43 -28.38 15.47
N THR A 4 -24.20 -27.89 14.25
CA THR A 4 -22.89 -27.40 13.82
C THR A 4 -22.60 -26.11 14.58
N SER A 5 -22.01 -26.24 15.78
CA SER A 5 -21.55 -25.11 16.57
C SER A 5 -20.59 -24.28 15.70
N LEU A 6 -20.98 -23.03 15.41
CA LEU A 6 -20.21 -22.12 14.56
C LEU A 6 -18.89 -21.78 15.28
N LYS A 7 -17.82 -22.51 14.94
CA LYS A 7 -16.49 -22.30 15.53
C LYS A 7 -16.07 -20.83 15.45
N THR A 8 -15.59 -20.28 16.57
CA THR A 8 -15.09 -18.90 16.65
C THR A 8 -13.73 -18.76 15.98
N CYS A 9 -13.30 -17.51 15.71
CA CYS A 9 -12.01 -17.27 15.07
C CYS A 9 -10.85 -17.80 15.92
N ASP A 10 -10.93 -17.68 17.24
CA ASP A 10 -9.90 -18.18 18.15
C ASP A 10 -9.83 -19.71 18.17
N GLN A 11 -10.98 -20.39 18.13
CA GLN A 11 -11.03 -21.85 18.01
C GLN A 11 -10.37 -22.34 16.73
N VAL A 12 -10.67 -21.70 15.59
CA VAL A 12 -10.04 -22.04 14.30
C VAL A 12 -8.53 -21.79 14.31
N ARG A 13 -8.04 -20.72 14.97
CA ARG A 13 -6.59 -20.50 15.14
C ARG A 13 -5.94 -21.59 15.98
N ALA A 14 -6.59 -22.00 17.07
CA ALA A 14 -6.09 -23.06 17.94
C ALA A 14 -6.01 -24.40 17.18
N GLU A 15 -7.03 -24.74 16.40
CA GLU A 15 -7.03 -25.94 15.55
C GLU A 15 -5.92 -25.92 14.50
N ILE A 16 -5.73 -24.79 13.79
CA ILE A 16 -4.62 -24.65 12.84
C ILE A 16 -3.28 -24.87 13.55
N ARG A 17 -3.05 -24.24 14.72
CA ARG A 17 -1.79 -24.39 15.46
C ARG A 17 -1.58 -25.83 15.93
N ALA A 18 -2.61 -26.48 16.44
CA ALA A 18 -2.55 -27.87 16.90
C ALA A 18 -2.26 -28.83 15.73
N PHE A 19 -2.89 -28.62 14.58
CA PHE A 19 -2.70 -29.43 13.38
C PHE A 19 -1.31 -29.28 12.75
N ILE A 20 -0.73 -28.09 12.80
CA ILE A 20 0.68 -27.89 12.42
C ILE A 20 1.62 -28.50 13.47
N ALA A 21 1.32 -28.33 14.76
CA ALA A 21 2.13 -28.85 15.86
C ALA A 21 2.14 -30.39 15.92
N SER A 22 1.06 -31.05 15.47
CA SER A 22 0.99 -32.51 15.37
C SER A 22 1.90 -33.07 14.27
N GLY A 23 2.49 -32.22 13.43
CA GLY A 23 3.38 -32.63 12.35
C GLY A 23 2.64 -33.22 11.15
N ALA A 24 1.31 -33.20 11.14
CA ALA A 24 0.50 -33.72 10.03
C ALA A 24 0.80 -33.01 8.70
N MET A 25 1.13 -31.71 8.74
CA MET A 25 1.67 -31.00 7.58
C MET A 25 2.48 -29.75 7.96
N LYS A 26 3.36 -29.29 7.05
CA LYS A 26 4.08 -28.02 7.23
C LYS A 26 3.15 -26.84 6.97
N PRO A 27 3.40 -25.66 7.60
CA PRO A 27 2.57 -24.47 7.40
C PRO A 27 2.40 -24.06 5.92
N ALA A 28 3.46 -24.18 5.12
CA ALA A 28 3.42 -23.83 3.71
C ALA A 28 2.58 -24.81 2.87
N ASP A 29 2.57 -26.10 3.23
CA ASP A 29 1.71 -27.10 2.61
C ASP A 29 0.25 -26.84 2.96
N PHE A 30 -0.05 -26.47 4.21
CA PHE A 30 -1.41 -26.16 4.66
C PHE A 30 -1.96 -24.95 3.92
N GLN A 31 -1.16 -23.88 3.81
CA GLN A 31 -1.53 -22.67 3.08
C GLN A 31 -1.90 -22.96 1.62
N ARG A 32 -1.13 -23.84 0.95
CA ARG A 32 -1.43 -24.29 -0.41
C ARG A 32 -2.71 -25.12 -0.46
N ALA A 33 -2.88 -26.07 0.46
CA ALA A 33 -4.04 -26.96 0.51
C ALA A 33 -5.35 -26.18 0.68
N ILE A 34 -5.36 -25.12 1.47
CA ILE A 34 -6.54 -24.26 1.66
C ILE A 34 -6.61 -23.07 0.69
N GLY A 35 -5.64 -22.93 -0.23
CA GLY A 35 -5.64 -21.89 -1.27
C GLY A 35 -5.46 -20.45 -0.75
N VAL A 36 -4.76 -20.25 0.38
CA VAL A 36 -4.57 -18.92 0.97
C VAL A 36 -3.14 -18.42 0.82
N SER A 37 -2.99 -17.10 0.68
CA SER A 37 -1.67 -16.48 0.68
C SER A 37 -1.01 -16.57 2.06
N VAL A 38 0.33 -16.68 2.07
CA VAL A 38 1.17 -16.62 3.28
C VAL A 38 0.78 -15.43 4.16
N ARG A 39 0.57 -14.26 3.53
CA ARG A 39 0.19 -13.02 4.23
C ARG A 39 -1.16 -13.14 4.94
N SER A 40 -2.18 -13.65 4.26
CA SER A 40 -3.51 -13.83 4.86
C SER A 40 -3.50 -14.85 5.99
N TYR A 41 -2.68 -15.90 5.87
CA TYR A 41 -2.46 -16.89 6.90
C TYR A 41 -1.82 -16.29 8.16
N THR A 42 -0.67 -15.60 7.99
CA THR A 42 0.05 -14.96 9.09
C THR A 42 -0.77 -13.87 9.76
N GLU A 43 -1.47 -13.04 8.98
CA GLU A 43 -2.32 -11.97 9.51
C GLU A 43 -3.49 -12.52 10.32
N PHE A 44 -4.11 -13.62 9.89
CA PHE A 44 -5.19 -14.26 10.64
C PHE A 44 -4.70 -14.89 11.95
N LEU A 45 -3.56 -15.59 11.94
CA LEU A 45 -2.99 -16.23 13.13
C LEU A 45 -2.45 -15.23 14.16
N ASN A 46 -2.02 -14.05 13.73
CA ASN A 46 -1.50 -13.01 14.63
C ASN A 46 -2.62 -12.14 15.25
N GLN A 47 -3.87 -12.30 14.82
CA GLN A 47 -5.02 -11.64 15.45
C GLN A 47 -5.50 -12.42 16.69
N GLN A 48 -6.23 -11.72 17.56
CA GLN A 48 -6.83 -12.26 18.78
C GLN A 48 -8.28 -11.75 18.91
N GLY A 49 -9.16 -12.59 19.44
CA GLY A 49 -10.55 -12.27 19.70
C GLY A 49 -11.52 -13.08 18.84
N GLU A 50 -12.66 -13.41 19.43
CA GLU A 50 -13.60 -14.44 18.96
C GLU A 50 -14.17 -14.17 17.57
N ARG A 51 -14.36 -12.90 17.23
CA ARG A 51 -14.91 -12.44 15.94
C ARG A 51 -13.88 -11.77 15.04
N LYS A 52 -12.70 -11.44 15.56
CA LYS A 52 -11.68 -10.68 14.82
C LYS A 52 -11.13 -11.58 13.72
N GLY A 53 -11.26 -11.19 12.46
CA GLY A 53 -10.86 -12.02 11.33
C GLY A 53 -11.94 -12.97 10.80
N ALA A 54 -13.21 -12.84 11.23
CA ALA A 54 -14.32 -13.67 10.75
C ALA A 54 -14.62 -13.54 9.24
N ARG A 55 -14.14 -12.46 8.60
CA ARG A 55 -14.20 -12.24 7.15
C ARG A 55 -12.88 -12.57 6.43
N SER A 56 -11.89 -13.12 7.13
CA SER A 56 -10.60 -13.48 6.55
C SER A 56 -10.75 -14.72 5.66
N ALA A 57 -10.08 -14.72 4.51
CA ALA A 57 -10.02 -15.88 3.62
C ALA A 57 -9.50 -17.14 4.35
N THR A 58 -8.49 -16.98 5.21
CA THR A 58 -7.95 -18.07 6.05
C THR A 58 -8.99 -18.66 7.00
N PHE A 59 -9.85 -17.84 7.60
CA PHE A 59 -10.88 -18.33 8.52
C PHE A 59 -11.93 -19.16 7.78
N LEU A 60 -12.43 -18.66 6.65
CA LEU A 60 -13.45 -19.34 5.87
C LEU A 60 -12.90 -20.64 5.26
N ALA A 61 -11.70 -20.60 4.69
CA ALA A 61 -11.06 -21.76 4.07
C ALA A 61 -10.68 -22.84 5.10
N ALA A 62 -10.11 -22.45 6.25
CA ALA A 62 -9.77 -23.41 7.31
C ALA A 62 -11.01 -24.06 7.93
N ARG A 63 -12.12 -23.32 8.07
CA ARG A 63 -13.40 -23.91 8.51
C ARG A 63 -13.94 -24.95 7.54
N GLY A 64 -13.76 -24.73 6.23
CA GLY A 64 -14.06 -25.76 5.23
C GLY A 64 -13.16 -26.98 5.38
N PHE A 65 -11.85 -26.76 5.57
CA PHE A 65 -10.86 -27.82 5.74
C PHE A 65 -11.10 -28.71 6.96
N PHE A 66 -11.45 -28.13 8.12
CA PHE A 66 -11.71 -28.89 9.36
C PHE A 66 -13.19 -29.28 9.54
N GLY A 67 -14.09 -28.77 8.72
CA GLY A 67 -15.55 -28.95 8.87
C GLY A 67 -16.13 -30.06 7.99
N VAL A 68 -15.41 -30.50 6.95
CA VAL A 68 -15.85 -31.59 6.09
C VAL A 68 -14.95 -32.81 6.36
N PRO A 69 -15.50 -33.97 6.77
CA PRO A 69 -14.73 -35.20 6.85
C PRO A 69 -14.50 -35.73 5.44
N VAL A 70 -13.52 -35.18 4.74
CA VAL A 70 -13.04 -35.74 3.47
C VAL A 70 -11.93 -36.75 3.82
N PRO A 71 -12.04 -38.02 3.42
CA PRO A 71 -10.95 -38.97 3.58
C PRO A 71 -9.84 -38.52 2.65
N VAL A 72 -8.70 -38.11 3.20
CA VAL A 72 -7.56 -37.58 2.45
C VAL A 72 -7.07 -38.63 1.44
N PRO A 73 -7.10 -38.37 0.12
CA PRO A 73 -6.24 -39.06 -0.82
C PRO A 73 -5.20 -38.04 -1.30
N VAL A 74 -3.95 -38.29 -0.97
CA VAL A 74 -2.83 -37.62 -1.63
C VAL A 74 -2.84 -38.07 -3.10
N PRO A 75 -2.88 -37.13 -4.07
CA PRO A 75 -1.90 -37.26 -5.15
C PRO A 75 -1.33 -35.92 -5.63
N VAL A 76 -0.06 -35.97 -6.00
CA VAL A 76 0.70 -34.95 -6.76
C VAL A 76 0.54 -35.25 -8.28
N PRO A 77 0.98 -34.38 -9.22
CA PRO A 77 0.29 -33.23 -9.84
C PRO A 77 0.07 -33.38 -11.38
N ALA A 78 -0.72 -32.48 -12.00
CA ALA A 78 -0.68 -32.17 -13.46
C ALA A 78 -1.19 -30.71 -13.67
N ALA A 79 -0.34 -29.73 -14.00
CA ALA A 79 0.08 -29.28 -15.34
C ALA A 79 -1.09 -28.66 -16.14
N VAL A 80 -1.07 -27.44 -16.71
CA VAL A 80 -0.07 -26.68 -17.52
C VAL A 80 -0.57 -25.20 -17.74
N PRO A 81 0.13 -24.24 -18.41
CA PRO A 81 1.57 -24.12 -18.76
C PRO A 81 2.19 -22.70 -18.59
N ALA A 82 3.48 -22.64 -18.93
CA ALA A 82 4.25 -21.52 -19.51
C ALA A 82 5.01 -20.55 -18.58
N ALA A 83 6.28 -20.88 -18.32
CA ALA A 83 7.47 -20.16 -18.85
C ALA A 83 8.70 -20.54 -18.01
N VAL A 84 9.63 -21.29 -18.61
CA VAL A 84 10.89 -21.69 -17.97
C VAL A 84 12.05 -21.27 -18.87
N SER A 85 13.06 -20.67 -18.26
CA SER A 85 14.48 -20.84 -18.60
C SER A 85 15.19 -20.68 -17.26
N ALA A 86 15.49 -21.76 -16.53
CA ALA A 86 16.50 -22.82 -16.73
C ALA A 86 17.62 -22.61 -15.69
N ALA A 87 17.93 -23.69 -14.97
CA ALA A 87 18.76 -23.78 -13.76
C ALA A 87 20.29 -23.90 -14.10
N PRO A 88 21.25 -24.19 -13.19
CA PRO A 88 21.25 -25.37 -12.31
C PRO A 88 21.80 -25.20 -10.87
N ALA A 89 21.61 -26.27 -10.11
CA ALA A 89 21.84 -26.46 -8.68
C ALA A 89 23.19 -27.12 -8.35
N THR A 90 23.65 -27.02 -7.08
CA THR A 90 24.39 -28.10 -6.38
C THR A 90 24.37 -27.93 -4.84
N ALA A 91 23.88 -28.97 -4.16
CA ALA A 91 24.13 -29.58 -2.83
C ALA A 91 24.36 -28.77 -1.50
N PRO A 92 23.83 -29.25 -0.33
CA PRO A 92 24.03 -28.72 1.05
C PRO A 92 25.03 -29.58 1.88
N PRO A 93 25.24 -29.44 3.23
CA PRO A 93 25.02 -28.37 4.21
C PRO A 93 26.27 -28.03 5.09
N ALA A 94 26.37 -26.85 5.70
CA ALA A 94 27.23 -26.66 6.88
C ALA A 94 26.76 -25.55 7.82
N LYS A 95 26.63 -25.90 9.10
CA LYS A 95 26.35 -25.02 10.24
C LYS A 95 27.30 -23.81 10.24
N ARG A 96 26.76 -22.61 10.40
CA ARG A 96 27.43 -21.51 11.12
C ARG A 96 26.43 -20.49 11.63
N ALA A 97 26.45 -20.37 12.96
CA ALA A 97 26.34 -19.16 13.77
C ALA A 97 25.46 -18.00 13.27
N LYS A 98 24.55 -17.62 14.16
CA LYS A 98 23.98 -16.29 14.34
C LYS A 98 24.95 -15.18 13.87
N LYS A 99 24.69 -14.64 12.69
CA LYS A 99 25.18 -13.33 12.27
C LYS A 99 23.96 -12.48 12.01
N ASN A 100 23.80 -11.44 12.82
CA ASN A 100 23.00 -10.27 12.46
C ASN A 100 23.48 -9.82 11.08
N THR A 101 22.79 -10.23 10.04
CA THR A 101 22.91 -9.58 8.74
C THR A 101 21.87 -8.49 8.81
N ALA A 102 22.35 -7.26 9.01
CA ALA A 102 21.54 -6.06 8.91
C ALA A 102 20.55 -6.25 7.74
N ALA A 103 19.26 -6.06 8.03
CA ALA A 103 18.24 -5.98 7.00
C ALA A 103 18.81 -5.13 5.86
N ALA A 104 18.89 -5.69 4.65
CA ALA A 104 19.31 -4.94 3.49
C ALA A 104 18.57 -3.60 3.54
N ALA A 105 19.33 -2.52 3.73
CA ALA A 105 18.77 -1.20 3.92
C ALA A 105 17.89 -0.95 2.70
N GLY A 106 16.57 -1.00 2.89
CA GLY A 106 15.65 -0.64 1.83
C GLY A 106 16.03 0.76 1.32
N PRO A 107 15.68 1.11 0.08
CA PRO A 107 16.13 2.36 -0.53
C PRO A 107 15.99 3.54 0.44
N ASN A 108 17.08 4.30 0.59
CA ASN A 108 17.13 5.44 1.51
C ASN A 108 16.30 6.58 0.91
N PHE A 109 15.16 6.87 1.51
CA PHE A 109 14.29 7.99 1.16
C PHE A 109 14.33 9.09 2.21
N ASP A 110 15.41 9.16 2.99
CA ASP A 110 15.58 10.25 3.93
C ASP A 110 15.69 11.57 3.17
N VAL A 111 14.90 12.54 3.64
CA VAL A 111 14.75 13.90 3.14
C VAL A 111 14.69 14.90 4.30
N SER A 112 15.05 14.47 5.52
CA SER A 112 15.00 15.33 6.71
C SER A 112 15.92 16.54 6.65
N GLU A 113 17.01 16.47 5.89
CA GLU A 113 17.97 17.58 5.73
C GLU A 113 17.54 18.60 4.66
N ILE A 114 16.55 18.27 3.83
CA ILE A 114 16.07 19.16 2.77
C ILE A 114 14.90 19.99 3.30
N HIS A 115 15.07 21.30 3.28
CA HIS A 115 14.02 22.27 3.59
C HIS A 115 13.44 22.86 2.31
N LEU A 116 12.13 23.07 2.27
CA LEU A 116 11.44 23.79 1.21
C LEU A 116 10.82 25.08 1.74
N ASP A 117 10.84 26.14 0.94
CA ASP A 117 10.25 27.42 1.32
C ASP A 117 8.75 27.28 1.62
N GLY A 118 8.32 27.74 2.80
CA GLY A 118 6.93 27.66 3.26
C GLY A 118 6.54 26.33 3.89
N GLU A 119 7.49 25.43 4.15
CA GLU A 119 7.22 24.15 4.81
C GLU A 119 6.63 24.30 6.22
N GLU A 120 7.20 25.20 7.03
CA GLU A 120 6.80 25.44 8.42
C GLU A 120 5.34 25.87 8.56
N THR A 121 4.83 26.58 7.56
CA THR A 121 3.45 27.09 7.52
C THR A 121 2.52 26.22 6.67
N MET A 122 3.00 25.09 6.14
CA MET A 122 2.29 24.22 5.19
C MET A 122 1.86 24.91 3.89
N GLN A 123 2.61 25.95 3.47
CA GLN A 123 2.34 26.80 2.32
C GLN A 123 3.31 26.55 1.14
N VAL A 124 4.03 25.42 1.12
CA VAL A 124 4.90 25.08 -0.01
C VAL A 124 4.09 25.10 -1.31
N PRO A 125 4.47 25.91 -2.31
CA PRO A 125 3.77 25.97 -3.58
C PRO A 125 3.78 24.62 -4.29
N VAL A 126 2.58 24.14 -4.65
CA VAL A 126 2.40 22.82 -5.29
C VAL A 126 2.34 22.99 -6.80
N PHE A 127 3.07 22.18 -7.57
CA PHE A 127 3.00 22.27 -9.05
C PHE A 127 2.83 20.90 -9.71
N ASP A 128 2.29 19.94 -8.97
CA ASP A 128 1.74 18.70 -9.53
C ASP A 128 0.22 18.73 -9.40
N THR A 129 -0.48 18.16 -10.39
CA THR A 129 -1.91 17.85 -10.24
C THR A 129 -2.12 16.57 -9.44
N CYS A 130 -3.34 16.33 -8.96
CA CYS A 130 -3.70 15.13 -8.21
C CYS A 130 -3.38 13.84 -8.99
N ASP A 131 -3.58 13.82 -10.31
CA ASP A 131 -3.24 12.67 -11.16
C ASP A 131 -1.73 12.41 -11.24
N VAL A 132 -0.92 13.47 -11.30
CA VAL A 132 0.56 13.35 -11.29
C VAL A 132 1.02 12.79 -9.95
N VAL A 133 0.53 13.33 -8.83
CA VAL A 133 0.87 12.83 -7.50
C VAL A 133 0.42 11.38 -7.33
N ARG A 134 -0.80 11.01 -7.74
CA ARG A 134 -1.26 9.61 -7.73
C ARG A 134 -0.32 8.69 -8.51
N ARG A 135 0.16 9.10 -9.69
CA ARG A 135 1.13 8.31 -10.48
C ARG A 135 2.46 8.16 -9.74
N LYS A 136 2.99 9.24 -9.16
CA LYS A 136 4.22 9.21 -8.36
C LYS A 136 4.09 8.28 -7.15
N ILE A 137 2.98 8.35 -6.41
CA ILE A 137 2.68 7.46 -5.27
C ILE A 137 2.64 5.99 -5.73
N LYS A 138 1.87 5.67 -6.77
CA LYS A 138 1.76 4.31 -7.30
C LYS A 138 3.11 3.77 -7.74
N ALA A 139 3.93 4.58 -8.41
CA ALA A 139 5.28 4.21 -8.81
C ALA A 139 6.22 3.99 -7.60
N HIS A 140 6.12 4.84 -6.58
CA HIS A 140 6.93 4.74 -5.37
C HIS A 140 6.60 3.47 -4.55
N ILE A 141 5.32 3.15 -4.35
CA ILE A 141 4.87 1.96 -3.61
C ILE A 141 5.25 0.66 -4.34
N ARG A 142 5.39 0.67 -5.67
CA ARG A 142 5.84 -0.51 -6.44
C ARG A 142 7.32 -0.84 -6.23
N LYS A 143 8.13 0.08 -5.68
CA LYS A 143 9.54 -0.19 -5.39
C LYS A 143 9.65 -1.25 -4.29
N GLN A 144 10.59 -2.18 -4.45
CA GLN A 144 10.84 -3.22 -3.46
C GLN A 144 11.19 -2.60 -2.10
N GLY A 145 10.60 -3.14 -1.01
CA GLY A 145 10.84 -2.65 0.35
C GLY A 145 10.07 -1.39 0.76
N VAL A 146 9.20 -0.87 -0.10
CA VAL A 146 8.28 0.24 0.22
C VAL A 146 6.90 -0.33 0.56
N THR A 147 6.44 -0.09 1.78
CA THR A 147 5.05 -0.39 2.18
C THR A 147 4.24 0.90 2.24
N GLN A 148 2.92 0.81 2.05
CA GLN A 148 2.04 1.98 2.21
C GLN A 148 2.18 2.62 3.60
N ALA A 149 2.31 1.82 4.65
CA ALA A 149 2.50 2.31 6.01
C ALA A 149 3.85 3.03 6.19
N ARG A 150 4.92 2.53 5.56
CA ARG A 150 6.22 3.22 5.54
C ARG A 150 6.12 4.54 4.79
N PHE A 151 5.55 4.52 3.60
CA PHE A 151 5.34 5.72 2.78
C PHE A 151 4.56 6.80 3.54
N LEU A 152 3.46 6.44 4.21
CA LEU A 152 2.67 7.39 5.02
C LEU A 152 3.47 8.04 6.15
N ARG A 153 4.40 7.29 6.78
CA ARG A 153 5.29 7.84 7.80
C ARG A 153 6.34 8.77 7.19
N GLU A 154 6.90 8.40 6.05
CA GLU A 154 7.89 9.19 5.33
C GLU A 154 7.30 10.53 4.86
N ILE A 155 6.13 10.52 4.23
CA ILE A 155 5.49 11.77 3.77
C ILE A 155 5.00 12.65 4.93
N ALA A 156 4.56 12.05 6.05
CA ALA A 156 4.20 12.82 7.24
C ALA A 156 5.45 13.48 7.86
N ARG A 157 6.53 12.72 8.03
CA ARG A 157 7.80 13.26 8.53
C ARG A 157 8.37 14.35 7.60
N ALA A 158 8.17 14.22 6.29
CA ALA A 158 8.68 15.16 5.32
C ALA A 158 7.91 16.49 5.25
N ALA A 159 6.63 16.52 5.62
CA ALA A 159 5.75 17.68 5.41
C ALA A 159 5.19 18.31 6.68
N ILE A 160 5.18 17.57 7.79
CA ILE A 160 4.65 18.00 9.09
C ILE A 160 5.50 17.42 10.25
N PRO A 161 6.84 17.62 10.24
CA PRO A 161 7.73 17.06 11.27
C PRO A 161 7.33 17.53 12.68
N GLU A 162 7.00 18.81 12.84
CA GLU A 162 6.72 19.44 14.14
C GLU A 162 5.38 19.04 14.76
N THR A 163 4.36 18.75 13.94
CA THR A 163 3.01 18.48 14.47
C THR A 163 2.85 17.05 15.00
N GLY A 164 3.76 16.13 14.66
CA GLY A 164 3.65 14.70 15.01
C GLY A 164 2.39 13.99 14.47
N LYS A 165 1.64 14.66 13.58
CA LYS A 165 0.36 14.18 13.04
C LYS A 165 0.62 13.01 12.10
N LYS A 166 -0.12 11.92 12.31
CA LYS A 166 -0.05 10.71 11.49
C LYS A 166 -1.11 10.74 10.40
N LEU A 167 -0.70 10.44 9.17
CA LEU A 167 -1.63 10.24 8.06
C LEU A 167 -2.31 8.87 8.16
N LYS A 168 -3.61 8.85 7.87
CA LYS A 168 -4.45 7.64 7.99
C LYS A 168 -4.42 6.84 6.68
N SER A 169 -4.32 5.52 6.77
CA SER A 169 -4.34 4.63 5.60
C SER A 169 -5.58 4.80 4.73
N LYS A 170 -6.74 5.07 5.34
CA LYS A 170 -7.98 5.38 4.60
C LYS A 170 -7.84 6.63 3.72
N SER A 171 -7.20 7.70 4.21
CA SER A 171 -7.01 8.92 3.42
C SER A 171 -6.14 8.67 2.18
N LEU A 172 -5.12 7.81 2.30
CA LEU A 172 -4.33 7.37 1.15
C LEU A 172 -5.14 6.54 0.17
N ALA A 173 -5.91 5.57 0.67
CA ALA A 173 -6.75 4.72 -0.18
C ALA A 173 -7.80 5.53 -0.94
N ASP A 174 -8.46 6.47 -0.26
CA ASP A 174 -9.44 7.37 -0.85
C ASP A 174 -8.77 8.27 -1.91
N PHE A 175 -7.63 8.89 -1.59
CA PHE A 175 -6.90 9.73 -2.55
C PHE A 175 -6.48 8.97 -3.82
N LEU A 176 -6.09 7.70 -3.68
CA LEU A 176 -5.67 6.85 -4.79
C LEU A 176 -6.83 6.34 -5.67
N SER A 177 -8.06 6.34 -5.15
CA SER A 177 -9.26 5.89 -5.88
C SER A 177 -9.89 7.01 -6.72
N TYR A 178 -9.65 8.27 -6.38
CA TYR A 178 -10.09 9.43 -7.14
C TYR A 178 -9.47 9.50 -8.55
N LYS A 179 -10.13 10.27 -9.42
CA LYS A 179 -9.73 10.55 -10.80
C LYS A 179 -9.82 12.05 -11.07
N GLY A 180 -9.02 12.56 -11.99
CA GLY A 180 -9.06 13.95 -12.43
C GLY A 180 -8.01 14.84 -11.76
N PRO A 181 -7.59 15.93 -12.41
CA PRO A 181 -6.41 16.70 -12.02
C PRO A 181 -6.56 17.43 -10.68
N THR A 182 -7.78 17.69 -10.21
CA THR A 182 -8.06 18.51 -9.01
C THR A 182 -8.64 17.70 -7.86
N THR A 183 -9.27 16.54 -8.12
CA THR A 183 -9.98 15.78 -7.10
C THR A 183 -9.04 15.22 -6.04
N GLY A 184 -9.22 15.71 -4.80
CA GLY A 184 -8.40 15.37 -3.64
C GLY A 184 -7.32 16.39 -3.26
N SER A 185 -7.25 17.55 -3.95
CA SER A 185 -6.21 18.57 -3.76
C SER A 185 -6.23 19.23 -2.37
N GLY A 186 -7.39 19.31 -1.73
CA GLY A 186 -7.51 19.86 -0.36
C GLY A 186 -7.01 18.91 0.73
N GLY A 187 -6.77 17.63 0.41
CA GLY A 187 -6.38 16.62 1.40
C GLY A 187 -4.90 16.71 1.79
N MET A 188 -4.61 16.48 3.07
CA MET A 188 -3.22 16.46 3.57
C MET A 188 -2.35 15.40 2.88
N THR A 189 -2.92 14.28 2.45
CA THR A 189 -2.20 13.23 1.70
C THR A 189 -1.62 13.76 0.40
N PHE A 190 -2.35 14.61 -0.32
CA PHE A 190 -1.89 15.20 -1.58
C PHE A 190 -0.68 16.12 -1.33
N TYR A 191 -0.83 17.06 -0.40
CA TYR A 191 0.23 17.99 -0.03
C TYR A 191 1.48 17.28 0.47
N ALA A 192 1.34 16.40 1.47
CA ALA A 192 2.46 15.71 2.07
C ALA A 192 3.22 14.84 1.07
N ALA A 193 2.51 14.15 0.17
CA ALA A 193 3.14 13.37 -0.88
C ALA A 193 3.90 14.25 -1.87
N TYR A 194 3.33 15.40 -2.26
CA TYR A 194 4.02 16.34 -3.14
C TYR A 194 5.31 16.88 -2.50
N VAL A 195 5.26 17.37 -1.26
CA VAL A 195 6.44 17.89 -0.53
C VAL A 195 7.53 16.81 -0.47
N PHE A 196 7.16 15.58 -0.12
CA PHE A 196 8.09 14.45 -0.10
C PHE A 196 8.76 14.21 -1.47
N PHE A 197 8.01 14.17 -2.56
CA PHE A 197 8.58 13.96 -3.90
C PHE A 197 9.42 15.15 -4.37
N GLU A 198 9.07 16.37 -3.98
CA GLU A 198 9.83 17.57 -4.30
C GLU A 198 11.16 17.58 -3.55
N LYS A 199 11.16 17.24 -2.25
CA LYS A 199 12.40 17.05 -1.49
C LYS A 199 13.27 15.93 -2.05
N LEU A 200 12.66 14.81 -2.46
CA LEU A 200 13.40 13.74 -3.16
C LEU A 200 14.02 14.23 -4.47
N ARG A 201 13.34 15.09 -5.23
CA ARG A 201 13.89 15.68 -6.46
C ARG A 201 15.11 16.55 -6.16
N VAL A 202 15.01 17.44 -5.17
CA VAL A 202 16.09 18.34 -4.74
C VAL A 202 17.29 17.53 -4.26
N ARG A 203 17.07 16.56 -3.36
CA ARG A 203 18.10 15.66 -2.84
C ARG A 203 18.82 14.90 -3.95
N ASP A 204 18.07 14.37 -4.92
CA ASP A 204 18.63 13.60 -6.03
C ASP A 204 19.22 14.51 -7.14
N GLY A 205 19.20 15.84 -6.97
CA GLY A 205 19.71 16.80 -7.96
C GLY A 205 18.98 16.78 -9.30
N LYS A 206 17.73 16.29 -9.33
CA LYS A 206 16.99 16.11 -10.58
C LYS A 206 16.44 17.45 -11.08
N PRO A 207 16.54 17.74 -12.40
CA PRO A 207 15.95 18.94 -12.97
C PRO A 207 14.42 18.90 -12.86
N LYS A 208 13.80 20.08 -12.98
CA LYS A 208 12.34 20.17 -13.16
C LYS A 208 11.98 19.49 -14.48
N ASN A 209 10.88 18.74 -14.50
CA ASN A 209 10.37 18.14 -15.74
C ASN A 209 9.52 19.14 -16.53
N ASP A 210 9.24 18.84 -17.80
CA ASP A 210 8.46 19.73 -18.67
C ASP A 210 7.09 20.06 -18.09
N PHE A 211 6.43 19.06 -17.49
CA PHE A 211 5.13 19.27 -16.83
C PHE A 211 5.21 20.29 -15.70
N ARG A 212 6.28 20.27 -14.89
CA ARG A 212 6.53 21.24 -13.83
C ARG A 212 6.73 22.64 -14.40
N LEU A 213 7.50 22.77 -15.47
CA LEU A 213 7.73 24.06 -16.13
C LEU A 213 6.43 24.64 -16.72
N GLU A 214 5.58 23.81 -17.28
CA GLU A 214 4.24 24.22 -17.74
C GLU A 214 3.34 24.61 -16.56
N MET A 215 3.33 23.82 -15.49
CA MET A 215 2.55 24.14 -14.29
C MET A 215 2.99 25.45 -13.64
N GLU A 216 4.29 25.80 -13.66
CA GLU A 216 4.78 27.10 -13.20
C GLU A 216 4.29 28.27 -14.06
N LYS A 217 4.08 28.06 -15.36
CA LYS A 217 3.49 29.07 -16.26
C LYS A 217 1.99 29.23 -16.03
N VAL A 218 1.28 28.10 -15.85
CA VAL A 218 -0.18 28.08 -15.69
C VAL A 218 -0.60 28.53 -14.28
N TRP A 219 0.15 28.13 -13.27
CA TRP A 219 -0.09 28.41 -11.86
C TRP A 219 1.15 29.06 -11.20
N PRO A 220 1.46 30.35 -11.47
CA PRO A 220 2.70 30.98 -10.98
C PRO A 220 2.86 30.97 -9.45
N ARG A 221 1.74 30.97 -8.72
CA ARG A 221 1.71 30.91 -7.25
C ARG A 221 1.51 29.50 -6.69
N GLY A 222 1.58 28.49 -7.55
CA GLY A 222 1.24 27.11 -7.22
C GLY A 222 -0.24 26.78 -7.44
N PHE A 223 -0.47 25.49 -7.60
CA PHE A 223 -1.75 24.85 -7.79
C PHE A 223 -2.66 25.05 -6.58
N GLU A 224 -3.87 25.55 -6.85
CA GLU A 224 -4.85 25.78 -5.80
C GLU A 224 -5.32 24.47 -5.18
N ARG A 225 -5.20 24.38 -3.86
CA ARG A 225 -5.54 23.17 -3.10
C ARG A 225 -6.94 23.22 -2.51
N GLU A 226 -7.25 24.29 -1.80
CA GLU A 226 -8.44 24.41 -0.95
C GLU A 226 -9.59 25.09 -1.70
N THR A 227 -9.30 26.17 -2.42
CA THR A 227 -10.28 27.02 -3.10
C THR A 227 -10.39 26.76 -4.59
N ASN A 228 -9.84 25.63 -5.08
CA ASN A 228 -9.80 25.36 -6.51
C ASN A 228 -11.22 25.31 -7.08
N ALA A 229 -11.51 26.21 -8.03
CA ALA A 229 -12.84 26.37 -8.63
C ALA A 229 -13.37 25.06 -9.23
N ALA A 230 -12.48 24.19 -9.75
CA ALA A 230 -12.84 22.87 -10.29
C ALA A 230 -13.44 21.90 -9.28
N ASN A 231 -13.23 22.12 -7.99
CA ASN A 231 -13.82 21.31 -6.91
C ASN A 231 -15.08 21.94 -6.31
N GLY A 232 -15.42 23.17 -6.71
CA GLY A 232 -16.54 23.95 -6.19
C GLY A 232 -17.82 23.82 -7.00
N ARG A 233 -18.86 24.52 -6.55
CA ARG A 233 -20.08 24.72 -7.34
C ARG A 233 -19.80 25.83 -8.35
N MET A 234 -20.19 25.61 -9.60
CA MET A 234 -20.03 26.58 -10.69
C MET A 234 -21.39 26.88 -11.31
N PHE A 235 -21.63 28.16 -11.58
CA PHE A 235 -22.77 28.59 -12.37
C PHE A 235 -22.33 28.60 -13.84
N CYS A 236 -23.04 27.85 -14.68
CA CYS A 236 -22.81 27.78 -16.12
C CYS A 236 -24.07 28.22 -16.85
N GLY A 237 -23.92 28.89 -17.99
CA GLY A 237 -25.06 29.30 -18.82
C GLY A 237 -25.78 28.10 -19.46
N PRO A 238 -26.98 28.30 -20.03
CA PRO A 238 -27.69 27.24 -20.76
C PRO A 238 -26.81 26.64 -21.87
N GLY A 239 -26.54 25.33 -21.80
CA GLY A 239 -25.72 24.61 -22.78
C GLY A 239 -24.21 24.63 -22.52
N GLU A 240 -23.74 25.35 -21.50
CA GLU A 240 -22.33 25.37 -21.12
C GLU A 240 -22.04 24.27 -20.07
N MET A 241 -20.93 23.56 -20.25
CA MET A 241 -20.44 22.56 -19.30
C MET A 241 -19.02 22.93 -18.90
N PRO A 242 -18.70 22.99 -17.59
CA PRO A 242 -17.36 23.32 -17.14
C PRO A 242 -16.43 22.14 -17.46
N ILE A 243 -15.32 22.43 -18.15
CA ILE A 243 -14.32 21.44 -18.53
C ILE A 243 -13.05 21.72 -17.74
N VAL A 244 -12.60 20.73 -16.98
CA VAL A 244 -11.32 20.84 -16.28
C VAL A 244 -10.20 20.39 -17.21
N ASP A 245 -9.28 21.29 -17.55
CA ASP A 245 -8.10 20.98 -18.37
C ASP A 245 -7.11 20.06 -17.63
N ARG A 246 -6.09 19.55 -18.34
CA ARG A 246 -5.08 18.66 -17.75
C ARG A 246 -4.26 19.29 -16.61
N TYR A 247 -4.25 20.61 -16.50
CA TYR A 247 -3.56 21.40 -15.47
C TYR A 247 -4.49 21.76 -14.31
N GLY A 248 -5.76 21.35 -14.36
CA GLY A 248 -6.74 21.58 -13.30
C GLY A 248 -7.36 22.97 -13.32
N ARG A 249 -7.32 23.70 -14.45
CA ARG A 249 -8.12 24.91 -14.65
C ARG A 249 -9.47 24.55 -15.22
N VAL A 250 -10.49 25.33 -14.85
CA VAL A 250 -11.83 25.30 -15.46
C VAL A 250 -11.94 26.40 -16.48
#